data_AF-A0A0B2VRG6-F1
#
_entry.id   AF-A0A0B2VRG6-F1
#
_cell.length_a   1.000
_cell.length_b   1.000
_cell.length_c   1.000
_cell.angle_alpha   90.00
_cell.angle_beta   90.00
_cell.angle_gamma   90.00
#
_symmetry.space_group_name_H-M   'P 1'
#
loop_
_entity.id
_entity.type
_entity.pdbx_description
1 polymer ?
#
loop_
_entity_poly.entity_id
_entity_poly.type
_entity_poly.pdbx_seq_one_letter_code
_entity_poly.pdbx_strand_id
1 'polypeptide(L)'
;MKFSNRSLKNRLQTTLYVRHTGSPHHSPEPDLIHEFIGHCPMFADPTLAQFSQKIGLLSLVANDQQIEQLATVYWFIIEFGLCRQQGRYKAKGAGLLSSYGELLKHSCSDAPEHRAFDPETTALQKYEDADYQPLYFVADSILEAMIKLRPFLSTSHEHHC
;
A
#
# COMPACT_ATOMS: atom_id res chain seq x y z
N MET A 1 0.60 -7.45 7.98
CA MET A 1 -0.73 -6.84 8.14
C MET A 1 -1.81 -7.93 8.13
N LYS A 2 -2.65 -8.06 9.19
CA LYS A 2 -3.80 -8.99 9.16
C LYS A 2 -5.03 -8.23 8.67
N PHE A 3 -5.54 -8.55 7.47
CA PHE A 3 -6.83 -8.01 7.03
C PHE A 3 -7.92 -8.45 8.00
N SER A 4 -8.55 -7.48 8.66
CA SER A 4 -9.62 -7.74 9.61
C SER A 4 -10.97 -7.51 8.94
N ASN A 5 -12.00 -8.26 9.37
CA ASN A 5 -13.41 -8.05 9.02
C ASN A 5 -13.91 -6.60 9.26
N ARG A 6 -13.10 -5.73 9.89
CA ARG A 6 -13.42 -4.32 10.12
C ARG A 6 -13.26 -3.43 8.88
N SER A 7 -12.35 -3.74 7.94
CA SER A 7 -12.23 -3.00 6.67
C SER A 7 -13.52 -3.02 5.83
N LEU A 8 -14.40 -3.99 6.08
CA LEU A 8 -15.71 -4.13 5.44
C LEU A 8 -16.70 -3.00 5.75
N LYS A 9 -16.55 -2.33 6.90
CA LYS A 9 -17.45 -1.28 7.39
C LYS A 9 -16.86 0.12 7.24
N ASN A 10 -15.95 0.32 6.29
CA ASN A 10 -15.17 1.57 6.15
C ASN A 10 -14.45 1.95 7.46
N ARG A 11 -13.87 0.96 8.15
CA ARG A 11 -13.12 1.18 9.40
C ARG A 11 -11.66 0.83 9.21
N LEU A 12 -10.79 1.80 9.48
CA LEU A 12 -9.35 1.60 9.62
C LEU A 12 -9.04 1.11 11.05
N GLN A 13 -8.12 0.15 11.20
CA GLN A 13 -7.51 -0.12 12.50
C GLN A 13 -6.35 0.86 12.67
N THR A 14 -6.33 1.58 13.79
CA THR A 14 -5.39 2.68 14.02
C THR A 14 -4.72 2.53 15.38
N THR A 15 -3.44 2.88 15.45
CA THR A 15 -2.70 2.99 16.70
C THR A 15 -2.89 4.36 17.34
N LEU A 16 -2.82 4.41 18.67
CA LEU A 16 -3.01 5.65 19.45
C LEU A 16 -1.73 6.09 20.19
N TYR A 17 -0.69 5.25 20.19
CA TYR A 17 0.61 5.59 20.77
C TYR A 17 1.44 6.35 19.75
N VAL A 18 2.44 7.11 20.22
CA VAL A 18 3.38 7.86 19.38
C VAL A 18 4.77 7.24 19.52
N ARG A 19 5.54 7.22 18.43
CA ARG A 19 6.92 6.71 18.40
C ARG A 19 7.81 7.38 19.44
N HIS A 20 8.87 6.67 19.83
CA HIS A 20 9.84 7.18 20.79
C HIS A 20 10.59 8.42 20.27
N THR A 21 10.81 9.41 21.14
CA THR A 21 11.39 10.71 20.78
C THR A 21 12.85 10.66 20.33
N GLY A 22 13.55 9.55 20.61
CA GLY A 22 14.92 9.30 20.14
C GLY A 22 15.03 9.07 18.63
N SER A 23 13.94 8.68 17.96
CA SER A 23 13.88 8.45 16.52
C SER A 23 12.65 9.13 15.91
N PRO A 24 12.56 10.47 15.92
CA PRO A 24 11.32 11.16 15.52
C PRO A 24 11.02 11.03 14.02
N HIS A 25 12.04 10.79 13.20
CA HIS A 25 11.92 10.79 11.74
C HIS A 25 11.54 9.43 11.13
N HIS A 26 11.59 8.35 11.91
CA HIS A 26 11.32 6.99 11.46
C HIS A 26 10.88 6.11 12.63
N SER A 27 9.86 5.27 12.42
CA SER A 27 9.41 4.26 13.38
C SER A 27 9.39 2.90 12.72
N PRO A 28 9.92 1.84 13.36
CA PRO A 28 9.86 0.47 12.83
C PRO A 28 8.44 -0.11 12.85
N GLU A 29 7.53 0.49 13.60
CA GLU A 29 6.12 0.10 13.71
C GLU A 29 5.17 1.30 13.48
N PRO A 30 3.94 1.08 12.99
CA PRO A 30 3.00 2.16 12.73
C PRO A 30 2.51 2.82 14.03
N ASP A 31 2.79 4.10 14.20
CA ASP A 31 2.32 4.92 15.31
C ASP A 31 1.22 5.91 14.88
N LEU A 32 0.64 6.66 15.81
CA LEU A 32 -0.42 7.63 15.54
C LEU A 32 -0.04 8.64 14.46
N ILE A 33 1.24 9.01 14.33
CA ILE A 33 1.72 9.93 13.29
C ILE A 33 1.56 9.29 11.90
N HIS A 34 1.95 8.02 11.76
CA HIS A 34 1.77 7.27 10.53
C HIS A 34 0.29 7.18 10.13
N GLU A 35 -0.58 6.86 11.09
CA GLU A 35 -2.02 6.76 10.87
C GLU A 35 -2.62 8.11 10.45
N PHE A 36 -2.28 9.17 11.17
CA PHE A 36 -2.93 10.47 11.01
C PHE A 36 -2.39 11.27 9.82
N ILE A 37 -1.10 11.19 9.53
CA ILE A 37 -0.48 11.95 8.43
C ILE A 37 -0.40 11.11 7.15
N GLY A 38 -0.21 9.79 7.27
CA GLY A 38 -0.16 8.87 6.15
C GLY A 38 -1.55 8.46 5.66
N HIS A 39 -2.30 7.76 6.50
CA HIS A 39 -3.56 7.14 6.08
C HIS A 39 -4.77 8.08 6.07
N CYS A 40 -4.95 8.95 7.07
CA CYS A 40 -6.14 9.79 7.14
C CYS A 40 -6.35 10.68 5.88
N PRO A 41 -5.33 11.38 5.36
CA PRO A 41 -5.48 12.17 4.13
C PRO A 41 -5.75 11.30 2.91
N MET A 42 -5.14 10.11 2.85
CA MET A 42 -5.37 9.13 1.79
C MET A 42 -6.83 8.68 1.75
N PHE A 43 -7.42 8.33 2.90
CA PHE A 43 -8.80 7.82 2.95
C PHE A 43 -9.87 8.91 2.88
N ALA A 44 -9.48 10.19 2.87
CA ALA A 44 -10.37 11.28 2.48
C ALA A 44 -10.62 11.28 0.96
N ASP A 45 -9.77 10.65 0.14
CA ASP A 45 -10.00 10.43 -1.28
C ASP A 45 -10.93 9.21 -1.49
N PRO A 46 -12.09 9.37 -2.14
CA PRO A 46 -13.04 8.28 -2.33
C PRO A 46 -12.47 7.11 -3.16
N THR A 47 -11.53 7.37 -4.07
CA THR A 47 -10.97 6.34 -4.96
C THR A 47 -10.02 5.43 -4.18
N LEU A 48 -9.14 6.01 -3.34
CA LEU A 48 -8.26 5.28 -2.44
C LEU A 48 -9.03 4.54 -1.34
N ALA A 49 -10.07 5.16 -0.78
CA ALA A 49 -10.95 4.51 0.18
C ALA A 49 -11.64 3.27 -0.43
N GLN A 50 -12.18 3.39 -1.66
CA GLN A 50 -12.79 2.27 -2.37
C GLN A 50 -11.77 1.18 -2.73
N PHE A 51 -10.56 1.55 -3.13
CA PHE A 51 -9.49 0.58 -3.41
C PHE A 51 -9.16 -0.25 -2.16
N SER A 52 -8.96 0.41 -1.02
CA SER A 52 -8.71 -0.25 0.27
C SER A 52 -9.88 -1.12 0.73
N GLN A 53 -11.12 -0.61 0.62
CA GLN A 53 -12.32 -1.39 0.93
C GLN A 53 -12.42 -2.64 0.04
N LYS A 54 -12.09 -2.51 -1.25
CA LYS A 54 -12.13 -3.61 -2.20
C LYS A 54 -11.15 -4.71 -1.83
N ILE A 55 -9.91 -4.38 -1.47
CA ILE A 55 -8.95 -5.37 -0.95
C ILE A 55 -9.52 -6.09 0.28
N GLY A 56 -10.10 -5.35 1.23
CA GLY A 56 -10.71 -5.95 2.42
C GLY A 56 -11.93 -6.85 2.15
N LEU A 57 -12.74 -6.53 1.13
CA LEU A 57 -13.83 -7.41 0.70
C LEU A 57 -13.30 -8.69 0.05
N LEU A 58 -12.24 -8.58 -0.74
CA LEU A 58 -11.62 -9.70 -1.44
C LEU A 58 -10.94 -10.68 -0.47
N SER A 59 -10.32 -10.18 0.59
CA SER A 59 -9.68 -11.03 1.59
C SER A 59 -10.65 -11.98 2.32
N LEU A 60 -11.97 -11.78 2.22
CA LEU A 60 -12.97 -12.65 2.84
C LEU A 60 -13.16 -13.99 2.14
N VAL A 61 -12.91 -14.02 0.84
CA VAL A 61 -13.10 -15.21 -0.01
C VAL A 61 -11.78 -15.76 -0.53
N ALA A 62 -10.67 -15.14 -0.12
CA ALA A 62 -9.32 -15.51 -0.50
C ALA A 62 -8.80 -16.68 0.36
N ASN A 63 -8.05 -17.58 -0.25
CA ASN A 63 -7.22 -18.55 0.48
C ASN A 63 -5.95 -17.87 1.05
N ASP A 64 -5.18 -18.58 1.88
CA ASP A 64 -4.00 -18.02 2.55
C ASP A 64 -2.97 -17.43 1.57
N GLN A 65 -2.70 -18.11 0.45
CA GLN A 65 -1.79 -17.62 -0.58
C GLN A 65 -2.31 -16.31 -1.20
N GLN A 66 -3.60 -16.22 -1.47
CA GLN A 66 -4.23 -15.01 -2.00
C GLN A 66 -4.25 -13.88 -0.98
N ILE A 67 -4.40 -14.18 0.32
CA ILE A 67 -4.31 -13.18 1.39
C ILE A 67 -2.90 -12.57 1.42
N GLU A 68 -1.86 -13.39 1.28
CA GLU A 68 -0.47 -12.91 1.18
C GLU A 68 -0.27 -12.02 -0.05
N GLN A 69 -0.76 -12.45 -1.21
CA GLN A 69 -0.71 -11.66 -2.45
C GLN A 69 -1.43 -10.31 -2.31
N LEU A 70 -2.63 -10.30 -1.72
CA LEU A 70 -3.38 -9.07 -1.43
C LEU A 70 -2.64 -8.17 -0.43
N ALA A 71 -1.95 -8.75 0.56
CA ALA A 71 -1.13 -8.00 1.51
C ALA A 71 0.05 -7.34 0.82
N THR A 72 0.71 -8.04 -0.10
CA THR A 72 1.81 -7.50 -0.91
C THR A 72 1.34 -6.37 -1.83
N VAL A 73 0.19 -6.52 -2.50
CA VAL A 73 -0.40 -5.43 -3.30
C VAL A 73 -0.75 -4.23 -2.42
N TYR A 74 -1.29 -4.47 -1.22
CA TYR A 74 -1.59 -3.40 -0.27
C TYR A 74 -0.32 -2.65 0.15
N TRP A 75 0.76 -3.37 0.46
CA TRP A 75 2.07 -2.80 0.77
C TRP A 75 2.55 -1.86 -0.36
N PHE A 76 2.56 -2.34 -1.60
CA PHE A 76 3.11 -1.58 -2.71
C PHE A 76 2.20 -0.49 -3.29
N ILE A 77 0.94 -0.38 -2.84
CA ILE A 77 0.01 0.67 -3.28
C ILE A 77 -0.38 1.61 -2.14
N ILE A 78 -0.81 1.07 -1.01
CA ILE A 78 -1.33 1.85 0.12
C ILE A 78 -0.21 2.26 1.09
N GLU A 79 0.81 1.43 1.32
CA GLU A 79 1.90 1.78 2.24
C GLU A 79 3.03 2.54 1.54
N PHE A 80 3.51 2.02 0.42
CA PHE A 80 4.70 2.53 -0.29
C PHE A 80 4.42 2.85 -1.77
N GLY A 81 3.17 3.05 -2.16
CA GLY A 81 2.81 3.33 -3.55
C GLY A 81 3.23 4.72 -4.04
N LEU A 82 3.68 4.75 -5.29
CA LEU A 82 3.90 5.98 -6.06
C LEU A 82 2.84 6.13 -7.14
N CYS A 83 2.54 7.36 -7.52
CA CYS A 83 1.76 7.65 -8.73
C CYS A 83 2.52 8.54 -9.71
N ARG A 84 2.25 8.36 -11.01
CA ARG A 84 2.76 9.22 -12.07
C ARG A 84 1.81 10.39 -12.30
N GLN A 85 2.28 11.61 -12.11
CA GLN A 85 1.52 12.84 -12.37
C GLN A 85 2.36 13.81 -13.19
N GLN A 86 1.88 14.18 -14.38
CA GLN A 86 2.57 15.10 -15.30
C GLN A 86 4.04 14.70 -15.56
N GLY A 87 4.28 13.40 -15.74
CA GLY A 87 5.61 12.86 -16.00
C GLY A 87 6.54 12.80 -14.77
N ARG A 88 6.06 13.12 -13.57
CA ARG A 88 6.83 13.05 -12.32
C ARG A 88 6.24 12.02 -11.37
N TYR A 89 7.08 11.40 -10.55
CA TYR A 89 6.64 10.54 -9.46
C TYR A 89 6.14 11.37 -8.28
N LYS A 90 5.08 10.89 -7.65
CA LYS A 90 4.47 11.47 -6.46
C LYS A 90 4.18 10.35 -5.47
N ALA A 91 4.67 10.50 -4.25
CA ALA A 91 4.33 9.58 -3.17
C ALA A 91 2.85 9.68 -2.84
N LYS A 92 2.21 8.51 -2.70
CA LYS A 92 0.84 8.37 -2.22
C LYS A 92 0.77 7.46 -1.01
N GLY A 93 1.69 6.50 -0.88
CA GLY A 93 1.70 5.54 0.22
C GLY A 93 1.83 6.20 1.61
N ALA A 94 1.11 5.67 2.60
CA ALA A 94 1.08 6.18 3.96
C ALA A 94 2.44 6.08 4.68
N GLY A 95 3.18 4.99 4.46
CA GLY A 95 4.56 4.81 4.92
C GLY A 95 5.48 5.92 4.38
N LEU A 96 5.36 6.24 3.09
CA LEU A 96 6.12 7.35 2.50
C LEU A 96 5.70 8.69 3.08
N LEU A 97 4.40 9.00 3.13
CA LEU A 97 3.90 10.29 3.62
C LEU A 97 4.24 10.58 5.09
N SER A 98 4.52 9.53 5.87
CA SER A 98 4.88 9.62 7.30
C SER A 98 6.38 9.39 7.60
N SER A 99 7.19 9.15 6.56
CA SER A 99 8.64 8.94 6.64
C SER A 99 9.38 10.06 5.91
N TYR A 100 9.86 11.06 6.67
CA TYR A 100 10.50 12.24 6.10
C TYR A 100 11.71 11.90 5.21
N GLY A 101 12.57 10.99 5.68
CA GLY A 101 13.79 10.61 4.97
C GLY A 101 13.48 9.89 3.65
N GLU A 102 12.58 8.91 3.69
CA GLU A 102 12.23 8.11 2.52
C GLU A 102 11.43 8.93 1.49
N LEU A 103 10.54 9.80 1.95
CA LEU A 103 9.77 10.70 1.08
C LEU A 103 10.63 11.68 0.31
N LEU A 104 11.49 12.42 1.02
CA LEU A 104 12.20 13.56 0.42
C LEU A 104 13.52 13.19 -0.24
N LYS A 105 14.17 12.11 0.20
CA LYS A 105 15.53 11.78 -0.24
C LYS A 105 15.64 10.51 -1.08
N HIS A 106 14.67 9.59 -0.98
CA HIS A 106 14.83 8.25 -1.54
C HIS A 106 13.76 7.89 -2.58
N SER A 107 12.49 7.84 -2.19
CA SER A 107 11.40 7.21 -2.96
C SER A 107 11.21 7.72 -4.39
N CYS A 108 11.47 9.01 -4.64
CA CYS A 108 11.33 9.64 -5.97
C CYS A 108 12.70 10.02 -6.59
N SER A 109 13.80 9.55 -6.04
CA SER A 109 15.18 9.74 -6.56
C SER A 109 15.57 8.63 -7.54
N ASP A 110 16.74 8.70 -8.14
CA ASP A 110 17.25 7.62 -9.01
C ASP A 110 17.89 6.44 -8.24
N ALA A 111 17.86 6.47 -6.89
CA ALA A 111 18.45 5.43 -6.05
C ALA A 111 17.64 4.12 -6.03
N PRO A 112 16.31 4.14 -5.79
CA PRO A 112 15.48 2.95 -5.91
C PRO A 112 15.07 2.66 -7.35
N GLU A 113 14.68 1.41 -7.61
CA GLU A 113 14.03 1.03 -8.86
C GLU A 113 12.56 1.47 -8.87
N HIS A 114 12.07 1.93 -10.03
CA HIS A 114 10.66 2.22 -10.27
C HIS A 114 10.10 1.30 -11.34
N ARG A 115 9.12 0.47 -10.98
CA ARG A 115 8.41 -0.39 -11.93
C ARG A 115 6.97 0.06 -12.10
N ALA A 116 6.41 -0.15 -13.28
CA ALA A 116 4.98 0.08 -13.49
C ALA A 116 4.17 -0.91 -12.64
N PHE A 117 3.08 -0.43 -12.04
CA PHE A 117 2.18 -1.29 -11.29
C PHE A 117 1.48 -2.29 -12.22
N ASP A 118 1.68 -3.56 -11.89
CA ASP A 118 0.99 -4.71 -12.45
C ASP A 118 0.71 -5.71 -11.32
N PRO A 119 -0.55 -6.03 -11.01
CA PRO A 119 -0.90 -6.83 -9.84
C PRO A 119 -0.34 -8.25 -9.87
N GLU A 120 -0.17 -8.87 -11.06
CA GLU A 120 0.39 -10.22 -11.18
C GLU A 120 1.85 -10.27 -10.70
N THR A 121 2.66 -9.31 -11.14
CA THR A 121 4.06 -9.20 -10.71
C THR A 121 4.20 -8.61 -9.32
N THR A 122 3.39 -7.60 -8.98
CA THR A 122 3.44 -6.92 -7.67
C THR A 122 3.11 -7.87 -6.54
N ALA A 123 2.10 -8.72 -6.70
CA ALA A 123 1.66 -9.66 -5.66
C ALA A 123 2.73 -10.70 -5.27
N LEU A 124 3.72 -10.92 -6.13
CA LEU A 124 4.82 -11.87 -5.92
C LEU A 124 6.12 -11.20 -5.45
N GLN A 125 6.15 -9.86 -5.43
CA GLN A 125 7.35 -9.12 -5.05
C GLN A 125 7.60 -9.22 -3.54
N LYS A 126 8.77 -9.72 -3.17
CA LYS A 126 9.23 -9.72 -1.77
C LYS A 126 9.62 -8.32 -1.32
N TYR A 127 9.38 -8.01 -0.06
CA TYR A 127 9.77 -6.76 0.59
C TYR A 127 10.19 -7.03 2.03
N GLU A 128 10.93 -6.08 2.60
CA GLU A 128 11.34 -6.03 4.00
C GLU A 128 10.84 -4.70 4.58
N ASP A 129 10.63 -4.62 5.89
CA ASP A 129 10.12 -3.43 6.60
C ASP A 129 11.18 -2.72 7.46
N ALA A 130 12.42 -3.22 7.46
CA ALA A 130 13.49 -2.72 8.31
C ALA A 130 14.21 -1.46 7.77
N ASP A 131 14.20 -1.27 6.45
CA ASP A 131 14.98 -0.22 5.78
C ASP A 131 14.21 0.34 4.56
N TYR A 132 14.75 1.39 3.93
CA TYR A 132 14.10 2.02 2.78
C TYR A 132 13.90 1.04 1.62
N GLN A 133 12.75 1.14 0.94
CA GLN A 133 12.43 0.19 -0.11
C GLN A 133 13.40 0.35 -1.30
N PRO A 134 14.01 -0.74 -1.80
CA PRO A 134 14.87 -0.69 -2.98
C PRO A 134 14.08 -0.60 -4.28
N LEU A 135 12.76 -0.84 -4.22
CA LEU A 135 11.85 -0.90 -5.36
C LEU A 135 10.49 -0.32 -4.97
N TYR A 136 9.94 0.51 -5.86
CA TYR A 136 8.58 1.01 -5.75
C TYR A 136 7.78 0.70 -7.02
N PHE A 137 6.49 0.41 -6.84
CA PHE A 137 5.55 0.33 -7.94
C PHE A 137 4.86 1.67 -8.17
N VAL A 138 4.77 2.05 -9.43
CA VAL A 138 4.21 3.31 -9.90
C VAL A 138 2.89 3.03 -10.63
N ALA A 139 1.78 3.51 -10.08
CA ALA A 139 0.49 3.50 -10.76
C ALA A 139 0.30 4.79 -11.58
N ASP A 140 -0.29 4.72 -12.79
CA ASP A 140 -0.65 5.95 -13.51
C ASP A 140 -1.85 6.63 -12.86
N SER A 141 -2.77 5.83 -12.31
CA SER A 141 -3.82 6.31 -11.42
C SER A 141 -4.29 5.21 -10.48
N ILE A 142 -4.87 5.59 -9.34
CA ILE A 142 -5.49 4.63 -8.43
C ILE A 142 -6.69 3.93 -9.08
N LEU A 143 -7.41 4.62 -9.96
CA LEU A 143 -8.51 4.03 -10.73
C LEU A 143 -8.01 2.91 -11.66
N GLU A 144 -6.92 3.14 -12.38
CA GLU A 144 -6.29 2.12 -13.22
C GLU A 144 -5.80 0.93 -12.37
N ALA A 145 -5.15 1.19 -11.23
CA ALA A 145 -4.74 0.14 -10.30
C ALA A 145 -5.94 -0.70 -9.82
N MET A 146 -7.07 -0.05 -9.51
CA MET A 146 -8.32 -0.72 -9.13
C MET A 146 -8.92 -1.57 -10.26
N ILE A 147 -8.78 -1.14 -11.52
CA ILE A 147 -9.23 -1.90 -12.69
C ILE A 147 -8.35 -3.13 -12.89
N LYS A 148 -7.01 -2.96 -12.87
CA LYS A 148 -6.02 -4.05 -13.01
C LYS A 148 -6.15 -5.09 -11.90
N LEU A 149 -6.58 -4.69 -10.71
CA LEU A 149 -6.80 -5.63 -9.62
C LEU A 149 -7.96 -6.61 -9.89
N ARG A 150 -8.94 -6.30 -10.75
CA ARG A 150 -10.09 -7.20 -11.00
C ARG A 150 -9.69 -8.51 -11.73
N PRO A 151 -8.98 -8.48 -12.88
CA PRO A 151 -8.67 -9.70 -13.64
C PRO A 151 -7.74 -10.66 -12.89
N PHE A 152 -6.76 -10.12 -12.15
CA PHE A 152 -5.82 -10.88 -11.30
C PHE A 152 -6.53 -11.86 -10.36
N LEU A 153 -7.77 -11.56 -10.01
CA LEU A 153 -8.54 -12.31 -9.02
C LEU A 153 -9.52 -13.29 -9.67
N SER A 154 -9.97 -13.05 -10.90
CA SER A 154 -10.84 -13.97 -11.65
C SER A 154 -10.12 -15.20 -12.16
N THR A 155 -8.83 -15.10 -12.52
CA THR A 155 -8.01 -16.24 -12.95
C THR A 155 -7.73 -17.24 -11.83
N SER A 156 -7.91 -16.82 -10.58
CA SER A 156 -7.75 -17.70 -9.42
C SER A 156 -8.97 -18.58 -9.11
N HIS A 157 -10.11 -18.35 -9.77
CA HIS A 157 -11.34 -19.13 -9.59
C HIS A 157 -11.40 -20.39 -10.47
N GLU A 158 -10.54 -20.54 -11.49
CA GLU A 158 -10.62 -21.67 -12.42
C GLU A 158 -9.90 -22.94 -11.95
N HIS A 159 -9.17 -22.92 -10.83
CA HIS A 159 -8.44 -24.09 -10.32
C HIS A 159 -9.17 -24.89 -9.22
N HIS A 160 -10.48 -24.71 -9.06
CA HIS A 160 -11.30 -25.50 -8.11
C HIS A 160 -12.57 -26.04 -8.78
N CYS A 161 -12.39 -26.86 -9.82
CA CYS A 161 -13.39 -27.82 -10.29
C CYS A 161 -12.71 -29.17 -10.52
#